data_AF-A0AAD7IY07-F1
#
_entry.id   AF-A0AAD7IY07-F1
#
_cell.length_a   1.000
_cell.length_b   1.000
_cell.length_c   1.000
_cell.angle_alpha   90.00
_cell.angle_beta   90.00
_cell.angle_gamma   90.00
#
_symmetry.space_group_name_H-M   'P 1'
#
loop_
_entity.id
_entity.type
_entity.pdbx_description
1 polymer ?
#
loop_
_entity_poly.entity_id
_entity_poly.type
_entity_poly.pdbx_seq_one_letter_code
_entity_poly.pdbx_strand_id
1 'polypeptide(L)'
;VISLPFGLVLKMNESSGHTTKVTTLQLLSSLKAINHPFLFHCVFSSMKDRGYMVSTWVDGDSTADVWDVLQPTDLKRMADDLQDQWQALQSQTENQRHPICSAAGGTIVDARVPWIAEERPQVFHDCCVSATEVWLGLDYDIPSGQALRKDMQTVLDTVYHISFCHGDMLPKNFISPGGLARWQEGGSRVCFIDWEQAGWLPIYWDALKTTWVEDDTNSEYT
;
A
#
# COMPACT_ATOMS: atom_id res chain seq x y z
N VAL A 1 -5.32 11.66 13.75
CA VAL A 1 -6.62 11.41 13.09
C VAL A 1 -7.75 11.95 13.98
N ILE A 2 -8.85 12.48 13.43
CA ILE A 2 -9.99 12.98 14.22
C ILE A 2 -11.28 12.26 13.81
N SER A 3 -11.92 11.56 14.74
CA SER A 3 -13.23 10.95 14.53
C SER A 3 -14.32 12.03 14.44
N LEU A 4 -15.21 11.87 13.46
CA LEU A 4 -16.34 12.75 13.20
C LEU A 4 -17.66 11.97 13.31
N PRO A 5 -18.79 12.66 13.55
CA PRO A 5 -20.11 12.01 13.53
C PRO A 5 -20.40 11.27 12.21
N PHE A 6 -21.35 10.33 12.27
CA PHE A 6 -21.83 9.56 11.11
C PHE A 6 -20.79 8.59 10.49
N GLY A 7 -19.85 8.10 11.31
CA GLY A 7 -18.83 7.15 10.84
C GLY A 7 -17.88 7.80 9.84
N LEU A 8 -17.49 9.05 10.11
CA LEU A 8 -16.55 9.79 9.28
C LEU A 8 -15.24 10.02 10.04
N VAL A 9 -14.18 10.25 9.29
CA VAL A 9 -12.86 10.53 9.85
C VAL A 9 -12.19 11.67 9.09
N LEU A 10 -11.61 12.62 9.82
CA LEU A 10 -10.76 13.67 9.28
C LEU A 10 -9.29 13.30 9.50
N LYS A 11 -8.54 13.21 8.40
CA LYS A 11 -7.08 13.07 8.41
C LYS A 11 -6.42 14.41 8.02
N MET A 12 -5.33 14.73 8.70
CA MET A 12 -4.54 15.96 8.52
C MET A 12 -3.06 15.58 8.44
N ASN A 13 -2.40 15.93 7.34
CA ASN A 13 -0.98 15.66 7.06
C ASN A 13 -0.44 16.79 6.16
N GLU A 14 0.85 16.75 5.84
CA GLU A 14 1.43 17.57 4.77
C GLU A 14 0.72 17.31 3.43
N SER A 15 0.71 18.30 2.54
CA SER A 15 -0.09 18.23 1.30
C SER A 15 0.37 17.08 0.38
N SER A 16 1.67 16.79 0.36
CA SER A 16 2.28 15.71 -0.41
C SER A 16 1.72 14.34 -0.04
N GLY A 17 1.69 14.00 1.25
CA GLY A 17 1.17 12.72 1.76
C GLY A 17 -0.33 12.52 1.47
N HIS A 18 -1.13 13.60 1.51
CA HIS A 18 -2.55 13.51 1.15
C HIS A 18 -2.80 13.36 -0.34
N THR A 19 -1.92 13.88 -1.19
CA THR A 19 -2.14 13.86 -2.65
C THR A 19 -2.18 12.42 -3.18
N THR A 20 -1.22 11.58 -2.76
CA THR A 20 -1.21 10.15 -3.13
C THR A 20 -2.46 9.45 -2.61
N LYS A 21 -2.74 9.55 -1.31
CA LYS A 21 -3.90 8.89 -0.68
C LYS A 21 -5.23 9.28 -1.32
N VAL A 22 -5.44 10.57 -1.57
CA VAL A 22 -6.65 11.10 -2.22
C VAL A 22 -6.78 10.55 -3.64
N THR A 23 -5.69 10.59 -4.41
CA THR A 23 -5.68 10.10 -5.80
C THR A 23 -5.98 8.61 -5.84
N THR A 24 -5.41 7.84 -4.90
CA THR A 24 -5.72 6.42 -4.74
C THR A 24 -7.20 6.18 -4.44
N LEU A 25 -7.77 6.83 -3.43
CA LEU A 25 -9.17 6.60 -3.08
C LEU A 25 -10.14 7.03 -4.20
N GLN A 26 -9.79 8.06 -4.98
CA GLN A 26 -10.53 8.43 -6.19
C GLN A 26 -10.47 7.35 -7.26
N LEU A 27 -9.27 6.80 -7.53
CA LEU A 27 -9.10 5.68 -8.46
C LEU A 27 -9.91 4.46 -8.00
N LEU A 28 -9.74 4.04 -6.75
CA LEU A 28 -10.40 2.85 -6.19
C LEU A 28 -11.93 2.97 -6.25
N SER A 29 -12.48 4.18 -6.07
CA SER A 29 -13.92 4.44 -6.21
C SER A 29 -14.48 4.15 -7.61
N SER A 30 -13.62 4.10 -8.64
CA SER A 30 -13.99 3.69 -10.00
C SER A 30 -13.82 2.19 -10.25
N LEU A 31 -13.13 1.48 -9.37
CA LEU A 31 -12.87 0.05 -9.46
C LEU A 31 -13.93 -0.75 -8.70
N LYS A 32 -13.99 -2.04 -9.00
CA LYS A 32 -14.92 -2.98 -8.33
C LYS A 32 -14.15 -3.99 -7.49
N ALA A 33 -14.85 -4.56 -6.53
CA ALA A 33 -14.41 -5.71 -5.73
C ALA A 33 -13.19 -5.47 -4.81
N ILE A 34 -12.81 -4.21 -4.58
CA ILE A 34 -11.87 -3.81 -3.52
C ILE A 34 -12.65 -3.11 -2.43
N ASN A 35 -12.47 -3.54 -1.19
CA ASN A 35 -13.07 -2.88 -0.04
C ASN A 35 -12.07 -1.86 0.53
N HIS A 36 -12.44 -0.59 0.51
CA HIS A 36 -11.59 0.54 0.90
C HIS A 36 -12.44 1.67 1.51
N PRO A 37 -11.84 2.62 2.26
CA PRO A 37 -12.54 3.81 2.71
C PRO A 37 -13.10 4.62 1.54
N PHE A 38 -14.33 5.12 1.68
CA PHE A 38 -14.92 6.02 0.71
C PHE A 38 -14.47 7.46 1.01
N LEU A 39 -13.91 8.12 0.00
CA LEU A 39 -13.49 9.52 0.09
C LEU A 39 -14.70 10.44 -0.12
N PHE A 40 -14.99 11.31 0.86
CA PHE A 40 -16.04 12.33 0.73
C PHE A 40 -15.51 13.64 0.16
N HIS A 41 -14.41 14.15 0.73
CA HIS A 41 -13.87 15.44 0.33
C HIS A 41 -12.41 15.59 0.73
N CYS A 42 -11.69 16.46 0.01
CA CYS A 42 -10.33 16.85 0.35
C CYS A 42 -10.09 18.32 0.01
N VAL A 43 -9.27 19.01 0.82
CA VAL A 43 -8.84 20.38 0.60
C VAL A 43 -7.35 20.50 0.87
N PHE A 44 -6.64 21.19 -0.03
CA PHE A 44 -5.21 21.47 0.11
C PHE A 44 -5.00 22.97 0.34
N SER A 45 -4.26 23.32 1.40
CA SER A 45 -3.94 24.70 1.74
C SER A 45 -2.50 25.02 1.34
N SER A 46 -2.33 25.68 0.20
CA SER A 46 -1.01 26.10 -0.32
C SER A 46 -0.23 27.01 0.65
N MET A 47 -0.92 27.80 1.47
CA MET A 47 -0.26 28.71 2.43
C MET A 47 0.36 28.01 3.64
N LYS A 48 -0.09 26.80 3.99
CA LYS A 48 0.31 26.09 5.22
C LYS A 48 0.93 24.72 4.96
N ASP A 49 1.06 24.37 3.68
CA ASP A 49 1.41 23.02 3.22
C ASP A 49 0.69 21.91 3.98
N ARG A 50 -0.65 22.02 4.06
CA ARG A 50 -1.50 21.05 4.75
C ARG A 50 -2.62 20.56 3.85
N GLY A 51 -2.79 19.24 3.84
CA GLY A 51 -3.96 18.57 3.30
C GLY A 51 -4.94 18.19 4.42
N TYR A 52 -6.22 18.31 4.11
CA TYR A 52 -7.33 17.86 4.94
C TYR A 52 -8.18 16.91 4.11
N MET A 53 -8.42 15.70 4.63
CA MET A 53 -9.20 14.68 3.93
C MET A 53 -10.28 14.12 4.85
N VAL A 54 -11.51 14.02 4.34
CA VAL A 54 -12.63 13.37 5.02
C VAL A 54 -12.99 12.09 4.27
N SER A 55 -13.00 10.96 4.97
CA SER A 55 -13.43 9.67 4.45
C SER A 55 -14.33 8.93 5.44
N THR A 56 -14.89 7.79 5.04
CA THR A 56 -15.52 6.86 5.99
C THR A 56 -14.51 6.38 7.02
N TRP A 57 -14.93 6.33 8.27
CA TRP A 57 -14.32 5.53 9.31
C TRP A 57 -14.64 4.06 9.06
N VAL A 58 -13.64 3.19 9.12
CA VAL A 58 -13.84 1.75 9.04
C VAL A 58 -13.88 1.22 10.47
N ASP A 59 -15.09 1.01 10.97
CA ASP A 59 -15.30 0.45 12.30
C ASP A 59 -15.01 -1.05 12.30
N GLY A 60 -14.11 -1.52 13.15
CA GLY A 60 -13.70 -2.92 13.20
C GLY A 60 -12.35 -3.13 13.86
N ASP A 61 -11.91 -4.39 13.85
CA ASP A 61 -10.63 -4.79 14.44
C ASP A 61 -9.54 -4.81 13.37
N SER A 62 -8.37 -4.23 13.67
CA SER A 62 -7.19 -4.38 12.82
C SER A 62 -6.65 -5.81 12.92
N THR A 63 -6.25 -6.39 11.80
CA THR A 63 -5.63 -7.72 11.76
C THR A 63 -4.38 -7.80 12.62
N ALA A 64 -3.61 -6.71 12.75
CA ALA A 64 -2.47 -6.67 13.66
C ALA A 64 -2.89 -6.83 15.13
N ASP A 65 -3.96 -6.16 15.54
CA ASP A 65 -4.42 -6.16 16.94
C ASP A 65 -5.00 -7.52 17.37
N VAL A 66 -5.61 -8.25 16.42
CA VAL A 66 -6.20 -9.56 16.68
C VAL A 66 -5.35 -10.73 16.21
N TRP A 67 -4.12 -10.48 15.76
CA TRP A 67 -3.25 -11.49 15.13
C TRP A 67 -3.12 -12.77 15.96
N ASP A 68 -2.86 -12.60 17.27
CA ASP A 68 -2.59 -13.71 18.19
C ASP A 68 -3.82 -14.60 18.48
N VAL A 69 -5.04 -14.12 18.19
CA VAL A 69 -6.27 -14.87 18.40
C VAL A 69 -6.82 -15.52 17.12
N LEU A 70 -6.27 -15.16 15.95
CA LEU A 70 -6.68 -15.73 14.67
C LEU A 70 -6.37 -17.23 14.60
N GLN A 71 -7.37 -18.02 14.24
CA GLN A 71 -7.19 -19.45 14.03
C GLN A 71 -6.64 -19.72 12.61
N PRO A 72 -6.04 -20.90 12.35
CA PRO A 72 -5.55 -21.24 11.02
C PRO A 72 -6.62 -21.13 9.92
N THR A 73 -7.88 -21.40 10.25
CA THR A 73 -9.02 -21.22 9.34
C THR A 73 -9.31 -19.75 9.04
N ASP A 74 -9.14 -18.87 10.03
CA ASP A 74 -9.29 -17.42 9.86
C ASP A 74 -8.18 -16.88 8.97
N LEU A 75 -6.93 -17.25 9.24
CA LEU A 75 -5.78 -16.86 8.42
C LEU A 75 -5.95 -17.32 6.96
N LYS A 76 -6.40 -18.55 6.73
CA LYS A 76 -6.67 -19.06 5.38
C LYS A 76 -7.75 -18.24 4.68
N ARG A 77 -8.87 -17.98 5.36
CA ARG A 77 -9.96 -17.18 4.80
C ARG A 77 -9.53 -15.75 4.50
N MET A 78 -8.74 -15.15 5.37
CA MET A 78 -8.19 -13.81 5.17
C MET A 78 -7.26 -13.79 3.96
N ALA A 79 -6.36 -14.76 3.84
CA ALA A 79 -5.48 -14.89 2.69
C ALA A 79 -6.27 -15.05 1.37
N ASP A 80 -7.33 -15.85 1.37
CA ASP A 80 -8.21 -16.02 0.21
C ASP A 80 -8.92 -14.71 -0.16
N ASP A 81 -9.47 -14.00 0.82
CA ASP A 81 -10.15 -12.72 0.58
C ASP A 81 -9.17 -11.65 0.08
N LEU A 82 -7.99 -11.52 0.69
CA LEU A 82 -6.94 -10.61 0.25
C LEU A 82 -6.48 -10.94 -1.18
N GLN A 83 -6.29 -12.23 -1.49
CA GLN A 83 -5.92 -12.69 -2.83
C GLN A 83 -6.99 -12.34 -3.87
N ASP A 84 -8.26 -12.58 -3.56
CA ASP A 84 -9.39 -12.28 -4.45
C ASP A 84 -9.52 -10.77 -4.72
N GLN A 85 -9.40 -9.93 -3.68
CA GLN A 85 -9.39 -8.47 -3.85
C GLN A 85 -8.19 -8.05 -4.70
N TRP A 86 -7.00 -8.54 -4.36
CA TRP A 86 -5.78 -8.18 -5.07
C TRP A 86 -5.80 -8.55 -6.56
N GLN A 87 -6.26 -9.76 -6.90
CA GLN A 87 -6.43 -10.17 -8.30
C GLN A 87 -7.47 -9.30 -9.03
N ALA A 88 -8.54 -8.88 -8.35
CA ALA A 88 -9.51 -7.96 -8.93
C ALA A 88 -8.89 -6.57 -9.19
N LEU A 89 -8.04 -6.06 -8.29
CA LEU A 89 -7.32 -4.80 -8.49
C LEU A 89 -6.38 -4.90 -9.68
N GLN A 90 -5.59 -5.98 -9.72
CA GLN A 90 -4.60 -6.19 -10.78
C GLN A 90 -5.26 -6.31 -12.15
N SER A 91 -6.30 -7.14 -12.28
CA SER A 91 -7.01 -7.33 -13.56
C SER A 91 -7.67 -6.05 -14.09
N GLN A 92 -8.00 -5.09 -13.22
CA GLN A 92 -8.59 -3.81 -13.61
C GLN A 92 -7.54 -2.71 -13.87
N THR A 93 -6.29 -2.91 -13.47
CA THR A 93 -5.23 -1.88 -13.52
C THR A 93 -3.97 -2.35 -14.25
N GLU A 94 -3.94 -3.56 -14.80
CA GLU A 94 -2.77 -4.08 -15.50
C GLU A 94 -2.42 -3.23 -16.72
N ASN A 95 -1.20 -2.70 -16.76
CA ASN A 95 -0.70 -1.91 -17.87
C ASN A 95 0.82 -2.04 -18.00
N GLN A 96 1.30 -2.62 -19.10
CA GLN A 96 2.74 -2.81 -19.34
C GLN A 96 3.53 -1.53 -19.62
N ARG A 97 2.85 -0.41 -19.91
CA ARG A 97 3.48 0.85 -20.33
C ARG A 97 3.29 1.97 -19.31
N HIS A 98 2.66 1.69 -18.17
CA HIS A 98 2.52 2.70 -17.16
C HIS A 98 3.90 3.00 -16.56
N PRO A 99 4.30 4.28 -16.41
CA PRO A 99 5.50 4.59 -15.64
C PRO A 99 5.37 4.09 -14.20
N ILE A 100 6.49 3.77 -13.59
CA ILE A 100 6.56 3.37 -12.18
C ILE A 100 6.63 4.65 -11.34
N CYS A 101 5.55 4.91 -10.60
CA CYS A 101 5.33 6.16 -9.89
C CYS A 101 4.34 5.98 -8.73
N SER A 102 4.26 6.97 -7.83
CA SER A 102 3.18 7.04 -6.85
C SER A 102 1.82 7.22 -7.53
N ALA A 103 0.72 7.01 -6.79
CA ALA A 103 -0.62 7.15 -7.34
C ALA A 103 -0.89 8.56 -7.90
N ALA A 104 -0.24 9.58 -7.34
CA ALA A 104 -0.28 10.95 -7.82
C ALA A 104 0.57 11.22 -9.09
N GLY A 105 1.25 10.21 -9.62
CA GLY A 105 2.11 10.30 -10.80
C GLY A 105 3.52 10.82 -10.53
N GLY A 106 3.89 11.01 -9.26
CA GLY A 106 5.21 11.50 -8.84
C GLY A 106 6.17 10.37 -8.47
N THR A 107 7.28 10.73 -7.83
CA THR A 107 8.22 9.78 -7.26
C THR A 107 7.54 8.84 -6.25
N ILE A 108 8.05 7.61 -6.14
CA ILE A 108 7.64 6.65 -5.11
C ILE A 108 8.07 7.19 -3.75
N VAL A 109 7.14 7.32 -2.82
CA VAL A 109 7.42 7.72 -1.43
C VAL A 109 7.15 6.53 -0.54
N ASP A 110 8.21 6.04 0.08
CA ASP A 110 8.21 4.76 0.79
C ASP A 110 9.24 4.79 1.89
N ALA A 111 8.81 4.61 3.14
CA ALA A 111 9.67 4.68 4.31
C ALA A 111 10.78 3.61 4.31
N ARG A 112 10.60 2.50 3.59
CA ARG A 112 11.57 1.40 3.53
C ARG A 112 12.58 1.53 2.39
N VAL A 113 12.31 2.41 1.41
CA VAL A 113 13.27 2.83 0.37
C VAL A 113 13.34 4.36 0.27
N PRO A 114 13.65 5.06 1.39
CA PRO A 114 13.52 6.52 1.47
C PRO A 114 14.43 7.25 0.48
N TRP A 115 15.58 6.66 0.14
CA TRP A 115 16.54 7.20 -0.84
C TRP A 115 15.93 7.42 -2.22
N ILE A 116 14.91 6.66 -2.62
CA ILE A 116 14.24 6.87 -3.92
C ILE A 116 13.58 8.25 -3.95
N ALA A 117 12.97 8.67 -2.83
CA ALA A 117 12.33 9.97 -2.73
C ALA A 117 13.33 11.10 -2.38
N GLU A 118 14.31 10.81 -1.53
CA GLU A 118 15.18 11.83 -0.94
C GLU A 118 16.43 12.13 -1.77
N GLU A 119 17.10 11.09 -2.26
CA GLU A 119 18.39 11.23 -2.94
C GLU A 119 18.24 11.25 -4.46
N ARG A 120 17.30 10.48 -5.00
CA ARG A 120 17.11 10.30 -6.45
C ARG A 120 15.65 10.35 -6.89
N PRO A 121 14.93 11.46 -6.60
CA PRO A 121 13.51 11.55 -6.91
C PRO A 121 13.27 11.45 -8.41
N GLN A 122 12.67 10.33 -8.83
CA GLN A 122 12.36 10.07 -10.23
C GLN A 122 11.11 9.22 -10.42
N VAL A 123 10.60 9.26 -11.64
CA VAL A 123 9.59 8.34 -12.16
C VAL A 123 10.30 7.38 -13.10
N PHE A 124 10.22 6.08 -12.83
CA PHE A 124 10.91 5.09 -13.65
C PHE A 124 10.05 4.70 -14.85
N HIS A 125 10.69 4.46 -15.98
CA HIS A 125 10.03 3.98 -17.20
C HIS A 125 10.51 2.59 -17.60
N ASP A 126 11.40 2.01 -16.79
CA ASP A 126 12.05 0.73 -17.01
C ASP A 126 12.05 -0.07 -15.70
N CYS A 127 11.50 -1.29 -15.75
CA CYS A 127 11.40 -2.16 -14.59
C CYS A 127 12.77 -2.59 -14.05
N CYS A 128 13.72 -2.88 -14.93
CA CYS A 128 15.05 -3.36 -14.54
C CYS A 128 15.85 -2.25 -13.86
N VAL A 129 15.74 -1.02 -14.38
CA VAL A 129 16.33 0.16 -13.72
C VAL A 129 15.70 0.36 -12.34
N SER A 130 14.36 0.34 -12.25
CA SER A 130 13.68 0.50 -10.95
C SER A 130 14.07 -0.59 -9.95
N ALA A 131 14.16 -1.85 -10.38
CA ALA A 131 14.53 -2.96 -9.52
C ALA A 131 15.96 -2.78 -8.98
N THR A 132 16.90 -2.35 -9.82
CA THR A 132 18.29 -2.09 -9.40
C THR A 132 18.35 -1.00 -8.32
N GLU A 133 17.57 0.07 -8.46
CA GLU A 133 17.55 1.18 -7.49
C GLU A 133 16.81 0.84 -6.18
N VAL A 134 15.85 -0.08 -6.22
CA VAL A 134 15.11 -0.55 -5.02
C VAL A 134 15.96 -1.52 -4.20
N TRP A 135 16.77 -2.34 -4.86
CA TRP A 135 17.62 -3.34 -4.22
C TRP A 135 19.04 -2.79 -3.92
N LEU A 136 19.11 -1.62 -3.26
CA LEU A 136 20.39 -1.10 -2.75
C LEU A 136 20.97 -2.08 -1.73
N GLY A 137 22.21 -2.51 -1.95
CA GLY A 137 22.74 -3.68 -1.26
C GLY A 137 23.58 -4.56 -2.18
N LEU A 138 23.08 -4.76 -3.41
CA LEU A 138 23.68 -5.64 -4.41
C LEU A 138 24.97 -5.11 -5.02
N ASP A 139 25.13 -3.79 -5.03
CA ASP A 139 26.30 -3.12 -5.59
C ASP A 139 27.38 -2.83 -4.52
N TYR A 140 27.15 -3.18 -3.25
CA TYR A 140 28.24 -3.17 -2.27
C TYR A 140 29.23 -4.29 -2.59
N ASP A 141 30.51 -3.94 -2.65
CA ASP A 141 31.60 -4.87 -2.91
C ASP A 141 31.93 -5.73 -1.67
N ILE A 142 30.92 -6.45 -1.19
CA ILE A 142 31.03 -7.46 -0.13
C ILE A 142 30.62 -8.82 -0.72
N PRO A 143 31.27 -9.93 -0.32
CA PRO A 143 30.98 -11.25 -0.88
C PRO A 143 29.50 -11.65 -0.82
N SER A 144 28.79 -11.22 0.23
CA SER A 144 27.34 -11.43 0.38
C SER A 144 26.51 -10.64 -0.64
N GLY A 145 26.91 -9.40 -0.98
CA GLY A 145 26.24 -8.56 -1.98
C GLY A 145 26.38 -9.13 -3.38
N GLN A 146 27.58 -9.59 -3.76
CA GLN A 146 27.82 -10.24 -5.05
C GLN A 146 27.07 -11.57 -5.19
N ALA A 147 27.03 -12.39 -4.13
CA ALA A 147 26.28 -13.65 -4.13
C ALA A 147 24.76 -13.39 -4.24
N LEU A 148 24.24 -12.46 -3.44
CA LEU A 148 22.84 -12.06 -3.49
C LEU A 148 22.47 -11.46 -4.86
N ARG A 149 23.36 -10.67 -5.49
CA ARG A 149 23.13 -10.10 -6.83
C ARG A 149 22.96 -11.19 -7.87
N LYS A 150 23.80 -12.23 -7.81
CA LYS A 150 23.68 -13.39 -8.69
C LYS A 150 22.36 -14.12 -8.50
N ASP A 151 21.93 -14.31 -7.25
CA ASP A 151 20.67 -14.98 -6.92
C ASP A 151 19.45 -14.14 -7.34
N MET A 152 19.58 -12.81 -7.29
CA MET A 152 18.54 -11.85 -7.67
C MET A 152 18.57 -11.46 -9.14
N GLN A 153 19.57 -11.89 -9.92
CA GLN A 153 19.77 -11.47 -11.30
C GLN A 153 18.52 -11.74 -12.17
N THR A 154 17.88 -12.90 -11.96
CA THR A 154 16.61 -13.22 -12.63
C THR A 154 15.52 -12.19 -12.35
N VAL A 155 15.41 -11.70 -11.11
CA VAL A 155 14.44 -10.66 -10.73
C VAL A 155 14.81 -9.32 -11.35
N LEU A 156 16.09 -8.96 -11.34
CA LEU A 156 16.57 -7.69 -11.91
C LEU A 156 16.39 -7.61 -13.43
N ASP A 157 16.50 -8.74 -14.13
CA ASP A 157 16.40 -8.80 -15.60
C ASP A 157 14.97 -9.07 -16.10
N THR A 158 14.04 -9.42 -15.20
CA THR A 158 12.66 -9.71 -15.58
C THR A 158 11.88 -8.42 -15.78
N VAL A 159 11.25 -8.31 -16.96
CA VAL A 159 10.26 -7.25 -17.22
C VAL A 159 8.93 -7.70 -16.63
N TYR A 160 8.51 -7.01 -15.57
CA TYR A 160 7.23 -7.26 -14.91
C TYR A 160 6.13 -6.37 -15.48
N HIS A 161 4.88 -6.82 -15.37
CA HIS A 161 3.74 -5.94 -15.62
C HIS A 161 3.66 -4.90 -14.50
N ILE A 162 3.25 -3.69 -14.86
CA ILE A 162 2.93 -2.64 -13.90
C ILE A 162 1.45 -2.71 -13.61
N SER A 163 1.11 -2.63 -12.34
CA SER A 163 -0.26 -2.63 -11.85
C SER A 163 -0.38 -1.63 -10.71
N PHE A 164 -1.61 -1.30 -10.33
CA PHE A 164 -1.80 -0.45 -9.17
C PHE A 164 -1.60 -1.26 -7.90
N CYS A 165 -0.68 -0.80 -7.05
CA CYS A 165 -0.27 -1.46 -5.83
C CYS A 165 -0.59 -0.64 -4.59
N HIS A 166 -0.80 -1.31 -3.46
CA HIS A 166 -1.06 -0.67 -2.18
C HIS A 166 0.20 -0.01 -1.62
N GLY A 167 1.35 -0.66 -1.81
CA GLY A 167 2.64 -0.20 -1.31
C GLY A 167 2.85 -0.45 0.18
N ASP A 168 1.88 -0.95 0.94
CA ASP A 168 2.04 -1.24 2.37
C ASP A 168 1.09 -2.35 2.87
N MET A 169 1.17 -3.53 2.25
CA MET A 169 0.32 -4.68 2.59
C MET A 169 0.73 -5.36 3.91
N LEU A 170 0.70 -4.63 5.02
CA LEU A 170 0.97 -5.14 6.36
C LEU A 170 -0.33 -5.41 7.13
N PRO A 171 -0.35 -6.36 8.10
CA PRO A 171 -1.52 -6.65 8.93
C PRO A 171 -2.19 -5.43 9.56
N LYS A 172 -1.42 -4.39 9.93
CA LYS A 172 -1.94 -3.14 10.51
C LYS A 172 -2.91 -2.39 9.58
N ASN A 173 -2.79 -2.61 8.28
CA ASN A 173 -3.55 -1.93 7.23
C ASN A 173 -4.79 -2.72 6.76
N PHE A 174 -5.13 -3.79 7.46
CA PHE A 174 -6.30 -4.62 7.19
C PHE A 174 -7.27 -4.53 8.37
N ILE A 175 -8.50 -4.10 8.10
CA ILE A 175 -9.56 -4.04 9.11
C ILE A 175 -10.66 -5.02 8.75
N SER A 176 -11.11 -5.81 9.74
CA SER A 176 -12.31 -6.63 9.66
C SER A 176 -13.55 -5.80 10.02
N PRO A 177 -14.37 -5.35 9.04
CA PRO A 177 -15.43 -4.38 9.33
C PRO A 177 -16.53 -4.99 10.21
N GLY A 178 -16.87 -4.27 11.28
CA GLY A 178 -17.77 -4.69 12.35
C GLY A 178 -17.15 -5.71 13.33
N GLY A 179 -15.82 -5.84 13.32
CA GLY A 179 -15.04 -6.68 14.24
C GLY A 179 -14.81 -8.11 13.76
N LEU A 180 -13.88 -8.80 14.43
CA LEU A 180 -13.43 -10.15 14.09
C LEU A 180 -14.60 -11.14 14.08
N ALA A 181 -15.47 -11.11 15.09
CA ALA A 181 -16.61 -12.02 15.20
C ALA A 181 -17.58 -11.92 14.00
N ARG A 182 -17.95 -10.70 13.61
CA ARG A 182 -18.83 -10.46 12.46
C ARG A 182 -18.15 -10.87 11.15
N TRP A 183 -16.85 -10.57 11.03
CA TRP A 183 -16.09 -11.02 9.87
C TRP A 183 -16.09 -12.54 9.81
N GLN A 184 -15.80 -13.26 10.90
CA GLN A 184 -15.81 -14.72 10.98
C GLN A 184 -17.14 -15.36 10.54
N GLU A 185 -18.27 -14.69 10.74
CA GLU A 185 -19.60 -15.14 10.27
C GLU A 185 -19.78 -15.08 8.73
N GLY A 186 -18.87 -14.45 7.99
CA GLY A 186 -18.99 -14.30 6.53
C GLY A 186 -19.61 -12.98 6.10
N GLY A 187 -19.90 -12.07 7.04
CA GLY A 187 -20.70 -10.87 6.78
C GLY A 187 -19.98 -9.71 6.08
N SER A 188 -18.66 -9.78 5.94
CA SER A 188 -17.84 -8.70 5.35
C SER A 188 -16.53 -9.23 4.76
N ARG A 189 -15.99 -8.46 3.81
CA ARG A 189 -14.61 -8.59 3.32
C ARG A 189 -13.69 -7.72 4.17
N VAL A 190 -12.42 -8.09 4.26
CA VAL A 190 -11.37 -7.25 4.85
C VAL A 190 -11.32 -5.91 4.10
N CYS A 191 -11.22 -4.80 4.82
CA CYS A 191 -11.06 -3.47 4.27
C CYS A 191 -9.57 -3.07 4.27
N PHE A 192 -9.09 -2.60 3.14
CA PHE A 192 -7.74 -2.10 2.94
C PHE A 192 -7.71 -0.62 3.27
N ILE A 193 -6.86 -0.23 4.23
CA ILE A 193 -6.70 1.15 4.66
C ILE A 193 -5.25 1.61 4.42
N ASP A 194 -5.03 2.90 4.56
CA ASP A 194 -3.70 3.50 4.51
C ASP A 194 -2.95 3.43 3.16
N TRP A 195 -3.65 3.89 2.12
CA TRP A 195 -3.18 3.92 0.73
C TRP A 195 -2.20 5.05 0.37
N GLU A 196 -1.40 5.53 1.32
CA GLU A 196 -0.50 6.67 1.09
C GLU A 196 0.80 6.33 0.37
N GLN A 197 1.21 5.05 0.42
CA GLN A 197 2.36 4.52 -0.33
C GLN A 197 1.94 3.86 -1.66
N ALA A 198 0.67 4.00 -2.04
CA ALA A 198 0.13 3.36 -3.22
C ALA A 198 0.65 3.99 -4.52
N GLY A 199 0.71 3.19 -5.57
CA GLY A 199 1.23 3.64 -6.85
C GLY A 199 1.18 2.61 -7.95
N TRP A 200 1.65 3.02 -9.12
CA TRP A 200 1.84 2.13 -10.27
C TRP A 200 3.20 1.49 -10.15
N LEU A 201 3.23 0.22 -9.75
CA LEU A 201 4.45 -0.48 -9.36
C LEU A 201 4.52 -1.86 -10.02
N PRO A 202 5.72 -2.45 -10.13
CA PRO A 202 5.84 -3.84 -10.59
C PRO A 202 5.00 -4.78 -9.73
N ILE A 203 4.35 -5.78 -10.32
CA ILE A 203 3.43 -6.70 -9.60
C ILE A 203 4.04 -7.42 -8.39
N TYR A 204 5.37 -7.50 -8.28
CA TYR A 204 6.04 -8.09 -7.13
C TYR A 204 6.10 -7.14 -5.92
N TRP A 205 5.80 -5.85 -6.08
CA TRP A 205 6.08 -4.80 -5.10
C TRP A 205 5.45 -5.08 -3.73
N ASP A 206 4.14 -5.37 -3.70
CA ASP A 206 3.47 -5.61 -2.42
C ASP A 206 3.95 -6.91 -1.76
N ALA A 207 4.19 -7.97 -2.53
CA ALA A 207 4.76 -9.21 -2.03
C ALA A 207 6.18 -9.02 -1.51
N LEU A 208 6.97 -8.15 -2.14
CA LEU A 208 8.29 -7.77 -1.66
C LEU A 208 8.17 -7.07 -0.31
N LYS A 209 7.32 -6.04 -0.22
CA LYS A 209 7.21 -5.23 0.99
C LYS A 209 6.63 -5.96 2.18
N THR A 210 5.79 -6.98 1.98
CA THR A 210 5.34 -7.83 3.10
C THR A 210 6.48 -8.64 3.73
N THR A 211 7.59 -8.88 3.03
CA THR A 211 8.79 -9.54 3.59
C THR A 211 9.69 -8.59 4.36
N TRP A 212 9.52 -7.27 4.18
CA TRP A 212 10.28 -6.25 4.86
C TRP A 212 9.59 -5.90 6.18
N VAL A 213 9.87 -6.72 7.18
CA VAL A 213 9.36 -6.53 8.54
C VAL A 213 10.17 -5.43 9.20
N GLU A 214 9.68 -4.19 9.10
CA GLU A 214 9.98 -3.18 10.10
C GLU A 214 8.84 -3.18 11.12
N ASP A 215 9.21 -3.30 12.40
CA ASP A 215 8.31 -3.18 13.55
C ASP A 215 7.96 -1.70 13.73
N ASP A 216 7.16 -1.18 12.81
CA ASP A 216 6.68 0.19 12.87
C ASP A 216 5.38 0.17 13.66
N THR A 217 5.48 0.43 14.98
CA THR A 217 4.33 0.63 15.87
C THR A 217 3.59 1.90 15.44
N ASN A 218 2.77 1.79 14.40
CA ASN A 218 2.06 2.93 13.83
C ASN A 218 0.82 3.23 14.68
N SER A 219 0.89 4.26 15.52
CA SER A 219 -0.18 4.73 16.42
C SER A 219 -1.42 5.34 15.70
N GLU A 220 -1.64 5.04 14.42
CA GLU A 220 -2.70 5.70 13.63
C GLU A 220 -4.13 5.29 14.01
N TYR A 221 -4.30 4.16 14.71
CA TYR A 221 -5.62 3.61 15.09
C TYR A 221 -5.73 3.21 16.57
N THR A 222 -4.76 3.57 17.42
CA THR A 222 -4.87 3.48 18.89
C THR A 222 -5.30 4.79 19.54
#